data_AF-A0A3C2BX61-F1
#
_entry.id   AF-A0A3C2BX61-F1
#
_cell.length_a   1.000
_cell.length_b   1.000
_cell.length_c   1.000
_cell.angle_alpha   90.00
_cell.angle_beta   90.00
_cell.angle_gamma   90.00
#
_symmetry.space_group_name_H-M   'P 1'
#
loop_
_entity.id
_entity.type
_entity.pdbx_description
1 polymer ?
#
loop_
_entity_poly.entity_id
_entity_poly.type
_entity_poly.pdbx_seq_one_letter_code
_entity_poly.pdbx_strand_id
1 'polypeptide(L)'
;AFLEVLNDALGSVAVIVAAIIIAITGWVQADAVASLLIGALIIPRTLKLLRDTVNVLMENAPQGLDMAKVREHILALPHVIDVHDLHASLVASGTPVLSAHVTVEDGCMTDGHAATILADLQRCVAEHFDVSVEHSTFQIEPAAHRDQESIPH
;
A
#
# COMPACT_ATOMS: atom_id res chain seq x y z
N ALA A 1 -18.14 0.16 -2.47
CA ALA A 1 -19.33 0.81 -3.06
C ALA A 1 -20.66 0.09 -2.78
N PHE A 2 -21.02 -1.04 -3.41
CA PHE A 2 -22.38 -1.61 -3.28
C PHE A 2 -22.71 -2.16 -1.87
N LEU A 3 -21.81 -2.97 -1.29
CA LEU A 3 -21.96 -3.49 0.08
C LEU A 3 -21.99 -2.37 1.14
N GLU A 4 -21.32 -1.28 0.82
CA GLU A 4 -21.25 -0.05 1.60
C GLU A 4 -22.61 0.61 1.71
N VAL A 5 -23.23 0.88 0.56
CA VAL A 5 -24.58 1.46 0.47
C VAL A 5 -25.62 0.52 1.06
N LEU A 6 -25.45 -0.81 0.91
CA LEU A 6 -26.34 -1.81 1.50
C LEU A 6 -26.32 -1.76 3.04
N ASN A 7 -25.14 -1.64 3.65
CA ASN A 7 -25.02 -1.51 5.11
C ASN A 7 -25.64 -0.21 5.62
N ASP A 8 -25.43 0.91 4.92
CA ASP A 8 -26.03 2.19 5.30
C ASP A 8 -27.57 2.16 5.19
N ALA A 9 -28.10 1.47 4.17
CA ALA A 9 -29.53 1.22 4.02
C ALA A 9 -30.07 0.33 5.15
N LEU A 10 -29.37 -0.74 5.53
CA LEU A 10 -29.75 -1.60 6.65
C LEU A 10 -29.79 -0.86 7.98
N GLY A 11 -28.82 0.04 8.23
CA GLY A 11 -28.83 0.91 9.40
C GLY A 11 -30.05 1.84 9.42
N SER A 12 -30.39 2.43 8.28
CA SER A 12 -31.57 3.30 8.15
C SER A 12 -32.88 2.54 8.39
N VAL A 13 -32.99 1.31 7.87
CA VAL A 13 -34.15 0.44 8.11
C VAL A 13 -34.26 0.07 9.59
N ALA A 14 -33.14 -0.25 10.27
CA ALA A 14 -33.13 -0.57 11.68
C ALA A 14 -33.65 0.58 12.55
N VAL A 15 -33.27 1.83 12.23
CA VAL A 15 -33.79 3.03 12.92
C VAL A 15 -35.29 3.20 12.70
N ILE A 16 -35.78 3.05 11.46
CA ILE A 16 -37.21 3.16 11.14
C ILE A 16 -38.02 2.11 11.90
N VAL A 17 -37.54 0.86 11.94
CA VAL A 17 -38.20 -0.23 12.67
C VAL A 17 -38.23 0.07 14.18
N ALA A 18 -37.14 0.57 14.76
CA ALA A 18 -37.11 0.96 16.17
C ALA A 18 -38.13 2.07 16.48
N ALA A 19 -38.20 3.10 15.63
CA ALA A 19 -39.16 4.19 15.78
C ALA A 19 -40.62 3.70 15.73
N ILE A 20 -40.94 2.77 14.82
CA ILE A 20 -42.28 2.16 14.72
C ILE A 20 -42.60 1.36 15.98
N ILE A 21 -41.66 0.55 16.48
CA ILE A 21 -41.86 -0.24 17.70
C ILE A 21 -42.13 0.68 18.89
N ILE A 22 -41.37 1.75 19.06
CA ILE A 22 -41.56 2.74 20.13
C ILE A 22 -42.94 3.38 20.03
N ALA A 23 -43.36 3.79 18.83
CA ALA A 23 -44.65 4.45 18.63
C ALA A 23 -45.85 3.56 18.99
N ILE A 24 -45.77 2.26 18.71
CA ILE A 24 -46.88 1.33 18.93
C ILE A 24 -46.87 0.74 20.35
N THR A 25 -45.68 0.46 20.90
CA THR A 25 -45.54 -0.30 22.16
C THR A 25 -45.12 0.56 23.35
N GLY A 26 -44.60 1.76 23.12
CA GLY A 26 -43.96 2.59 24.15
C GLY A 26 -42.61 2.05 24.63
N TRP A 27 -42.08 0.99 24.02
CA TRP A 27 -40.83 0.36 24.42
C TRP A 27 -39.61 1.18 23.95
N VAL A 28 -39.26 2.20 24.72
CA VAL A 28 -38.15 3.13 24.44
C VAL A 28 -36.78 2.45 24.32
N GLN A 29 -36.60 1.28 24.94
CA GLN A 29 -35.33 0.54 24.87
C GLN A 29 -35.07 -0.09 23.48
N ALA A 30 -36.07 -0.12 22.58
CA ALA A 30 -35.88 -0.54 21.19
C ALA A 30 -34.77 0.28 20.49
N ASP A 31 -34.67 1.58 20.80
CA ASP A 31 -33.65 2.47 20.24
C ASP A 31 -32.22 2.07 20.68
N ALA A 32 -32.06 1.70 21.95
CA ALA A 32 -30.78 1.24 22.48
C ALA A 32 -30.32 -0.06 21.80
N VAL A 33 -31.24 -1.00 21.57
CA VAL A 33 -30.95 -2.25 20.86
C VAL A 33 -30.57 -1.98 19.40
N ALA A 34 -31.33 -1.14 18.69
CA ALA A 34 -31.01 -0.76 17.32
C ALA A 34 -29.65 -0.07 17.22
N SER A 35 -29.35 0.84 18.15
CA SER A 35 -28.05 1.54 18.22
C SER A 35 -26.87 0.59 18.44
N LEU A 36 -27.03 -0.40 19.33
CA LEU A 36 -26.03 -1.46 19.54
C LEU A 36 -25.78 -2.29 18.29
N LEU A 37 -26.85 -2.68 17.57
CA LEU A 37 -26.75 -3.44 16.33
C LEU A 37 -26.05 -2.63 15.23
N ILE A 38 -26.42 -1.36 15.05
CA ILE A 38 -25.78 -0.46 14.09
C ILE A 38 -24.30 -0.27 14.45
N GLY A 39 -24.00 -0.05 15.72
CA GLY A 39 -22.62 0.05 16.20
C GLY A 39 -21.80 -1.20 15.89
N ALA A 40 -22.36 -2.38 16.15
CA ALA A 40 -21.71 -3.66 15.85
C ALA A 40 -21.44 -3.87 14.34
N LEU A 41 -22.30 -3.33 13.47
CA LEU A 41 -22.11 -3.36 12.02
C LEU A 41 -21.03 -2.37 11.53
N ILE A 42 -20.93 -1.20 12.14
CA ILE A 42 -20.04 -0.11 11.71
C ILE A 42 -18.62 -0.27 12.26
N ILE A 43 -18.47 -0.57 13.55
CA ILE A 43 -17.17 -0.55 14.26
C ILE A 43 -16.07 -1.38 13.57
N PRO A 44 -16.28 -2.65 13.20
CA PRO A 44 -15.22 -3.48 12.61
C PRO A 44 -14.68 -2.88 11.32
N ARG A 45 -15.57 -2.30 10.51
CA ARG A 45 -15.22 -1.67 9.24
C ARG A 45 -14.46 -0.38 9.45
N THR A 46 -14.90 0.47 10.37
CA THR A 46 -14.20 1.70 10.72
C THR A 46 -12.79 1.40 11.22
N LEU A 47 -12.62 0.36 12.05
CA LEU A 47 -11.30 -0.07 12.53
C LEU A 47 -10.41 -0.58 11.40
N LYS A 48 -10.95 -1.36 10.45
CA LYS A 48 -10.20 -1.80 9.27
C LYS A 48 -9.73 -0.62 8.43
N LEU A 49 -10.65 0.29 8.08
CA LEU A 49 -10.33 1.47 7.29
C LEU A 49 -9.29 2.36 8.00
N LEU A 50 -9.44 2.56 9.31
CA LEU A 50 -8.48 3.31 10.11
C LEU A 50 -7.08 2.67 10.05
N ARG A 51 -6.99 1.34 10.18
CA ARG A 51 -5.72 0.61 10.07
C ARG A 51 -5.10 0.77 8.69
N ASP A 52 -5.90 0.67 7.63
CA ASP A 52 -5.42 0.84 6.25
C ASP A 52 -4.88 2.26 6.03
N THR A 53 -5.58 3.28 6.51
CA THR A 53 -5.12 4.69 6.48
C THR A 53 -3.83 4.88 7.29
N VAL A 54 -3.72 4.28 8.48
CA VAL A 54 -2.49 4.35 9.28
C VAL A 54 -1.33 3.68 8.56
N ASN A 55 -1.55 2.55 7.89
CA ASN A 55 -0.49 1.90 7.11
C ASN A 55 0.02 2.78 5.97
N VAL A 56 -0.88 3.48 5.28
CA VAL A 56 -0.53 4.47 4.25
C VAL A 56 0.27 5.63 4.86
N LEU A 57 -0.20 6.19 5.98
CA LEU A 57 0.46 7.33 6.66
C LEU A 57 1.82 6.98 7.26
N MET A 58 2.04 5.73 7.64
CA MET A 58 3.32 5.24 8.16
C MET A 58 4.27 4.79 7.05
N GLU A 59 3.90 4.97 5.77
CA GLU A 59 4.70 4.53 4.62
C GLU A 59 5.12 3.05 4.71
N ASN A 60 4.25 2.22 5.30
CA ASN A 60 4.53 0.80 5.44
C ASN A 60 4.58 0.15 4.05
N ALA A 61 5.43 -0.88 3.93
CA ALA A 61 5.51 -1.69 2.72
C ALA A 61 4.15 -2.29 2.33
N PRO A 62 3.82 -2.35 1.03
CA PRO A 62 2.59 -2.99 0.54
C PRO A 62 2.45 -4.41 1.09
N GLN A 63 1.27 -4.76 1.60
CA GLN A 63 1.03 -6.12 2.09
C GLN A 63 1.24 -7.13 0.95
N GLY A 64 2.10 -8.13 1.20
CA GLY A 64 2.43 -9.16 0.22
C GLY A 64 3.65 -8.88 -0.65
N LEU A 65 4.24 -7.67 -0.57
CA LEU A 65 5.52 -7.37 -1.20
C LEU A 65 6.67 -7.68 -0.24
N ASP A 66 7.41 -8.76 -0.53
CA ASP A 66 8.59 -9.14 0.25
C ASP A 66 9.82 -8.35 -0.24
N MET A 67 10.18 -7.32 0.53
CA MET A 67 11.28 -6.41 0.19
C MET A 67 12.63 -7.13 0.02
N ALA A 68 12.85 -8.26 0.72
CA ALA A 68 14.08 -9.02 0.57
C ALA A 68 14.13 -9.72 -0.79
N LYS A 69 13.01 -10.30 -1.25
CA LYS A 69 12.90 -10.91 -2.58
C LYS A 69 12.99 -9.87 -3.69
N VAL A 70 12.38 -8.70 -3.50
CA VAL A 70 12.49 -7.60 -4.46
C VAL A 70 13.95 -7.20 -4.63
N ARG A 71 14.68 -7.02 -3.52
CA ARG A 71 16.11 -6.71 -3.54
C ARG A 71 16.92 -7.79 -4.26
N GLU A 72 16.72 -9.05 -3.89
CA GLU A 72 17.44 -10.19 -4.50
C GLU A 72 17.20 -10.27 -6.01
N HIS A 73 15.96 -10.08 -6.45
CA HIS A 73 15.60 -10.16 -7.87
C HIS A 73 16.16 -9.00 -8.68
N ILE A 74 16.17 -7.78 -8.12
CA ILE A 74 16.83 -6.64 -8.76
C ILE A 74 18.34 -6.86 -8.85
N LEU A 75 18.98 -7.39 -7.81
CA LEU A 75 20.41 -7.72 -7.81
C LEU A 75 20.78 -8.79 -8.84
N ALA A 76 19.82 -9.63 -9.25
CA ALA A 76 20.04 -10.63 -10.29
C ALA A 76 19.99 -10.06 -11.71
N LEU A 77 19.58 -8.79 -11.89
CA LEU A 77 19.59 -8.14 -13.20
C LEU A 77 21.03 -7.87 -13.67
N PRO A 78 21.31 -8.01 -14.98
CA PRO A 78 22.62 -7.71 -15.53
C PRO A 78 23.09 -6.29 -15.19
N HIS A 79 24.40 -6.16 -14.94
CA HIS A 79 25.08 -4.88 -14.63
C HIS A 79 24.70 -4.22 -13.30
N VAL A 80 23.76 -4.77 -12.54
CA VAL A 80 23.45 -4.31 -11.18
C VAL A 80 24.48 -4.87 -10.20
N ILE A 81 25.12 -3.97 -9.44
CA ILE A 81 26.14 -4.29 -8.45
C ILE A 81 25.55 -4.29 -7.04
N ASP A 82 24.69 -3.32 -6.74
CA ASP A 82 24.08 -3.19 -5.43
C ASP A 82 22.71 -2.49 -5.51
N VAL A 83 21.90 -2.72 -4.48
CA VAL A 83 20.62 -2.04 -4.26
C VAL A 83 20.55 -1.61 -2.81
N HIS A 84 20.35 -0.31 -2.59
CA HIS A 84 20.22 0.30 -1.28
C HIS A 84 19.07 1.31 -1.28
N ASP A 85 18.72 1.78 -0.07
CA ASP A 85 17.57 2.65 0.17
C ASP A 85 16.26 2.15 -0.48
N LEU A 86 16.09 0.84 -0.56
CA LEU A 86 14.93 0.20 -1.18
C LEU A 86 13.70 0.38 -0.29
N HIS A 87 12.82 1.27 -0.69
CA HIS A 87 11.60 1.62 0.01
C HIS A 87 10.40 1.36 -0.89
N ALA A 88 9.35 0.79 -0.30
CA ALA A 88 8.05 0.66 -0.95
C ALA A 88 6.97 1.14 0.01
N SER A 89 5.99 1.85 -0.52
CA SER A 89 4.88 2.37 0.25
C SER A 89 3.58 2.34 -0.56
N LEU A 90 2.47 2.67 0.09
CA LEU A 90 1.19 2.87 -0.57
C LEU A 90 0.89 4.38 -0.57
N VAL A 91 0.48 4.93 -1.70
CA VAL A 91 -0.09 6.29 -1.74
C VAL A 91 -1.59 6.26 -1.41
N ALA A 92 -2.21 7.43 -1.20
CA ALA A 92 -3.59 7.55 -0.70
C ALA A 92 -4.67 6.76 -1.45
N SER A 93 -4.45 6.42 -2.73
CA SER A 93 -5.32 5.55 -3.54
C SER A 93 -5.15 4.05 -3.26
N GLY A 94 -4.25 3.67 -2.35
CA GLY A 94 -3.83 2.27 -2.14
C GLY A 94 -2.91 1.74 -3.24
N THR A 95 -2.38 2.62 -4.09
CA THR A 95 -1.48 2.24 -5.19
C THR A 95 -0.06 2.01 -4.65
N PRO A 96 0.56 0.84 -4.90
CA PRO A 96 1.96 0.60 -4.56
C PRO A 96 2.89 1.53 -5.32
N VAL A 97 3.86 2.09 -4.60
CA VAL A 97 4.97 2.86 -5.17
C VAL A 97 6.28 2.36 -4.58
N LEU A 98 7.37 2.48 -5.34
CA LEU A 98 8.70 2.03 -4.92
C LEU A 98 9.78 3.03 -5.31
N SER A 99 10.72 3.26 -4.40
CA SER A 99 11.95 4.01 -4.66
C SER A 99 13.16 3.18 -4.26
N ALA A 100 14.22 3.24 -5.05
CA ALA A 100 15.48 2.58 -4.71
C ALA A 100 16.66 3.25 -5.37
N HIS A 101 17.82 3.11 -4.75
CA HIS A 101 19.10 3.44 -5.35
C HIS A 101 19.74 2.15 -5.86
N VAL A 102 20.18 2.17 -7.12
CA VAL A 102 20.75 1.01 -7.80
C VAL A 102 22.12 1.38 -8.31
N THR A 103 23.13 0.73 -7.75
CA THR A 103 24.51 0.86 -8.22
C THR A 103 24.71 -0.06 -9.41
N VAL A 104 25.25 0.48 -10.50
CA VAL A 104 25.56 -0.27 -11.72
C VAL A 104 27.04 -0.16 -12.09
N GLU A 105 27.50 -1.01 -12.99
CA GLU A 105 28.86 -0.94 -13.55
C GLU A 105 29.15 0.45 -14.16
N ASP A 106 30.32 1.03 -13.88
CA ASP A 106 30.68 2.39 -14.32
C ASP A 106 30.59 2.58 -15.85
N GLY A 107 30.85 1.52 -16.62
CA GLY A 107 30.72 1.53 -18.07
C GLY A 107 29.31 1.89 -18.54
N CYS A 108 28.28 1.39 -17.84
CA CYS A 108 26.87 1.57 -18.18
C CYS A 108 26.39 3.02 -18.07
N MET A 109 27.10 3.87 -17.31
CA MET A 109 26.82 5.31 -17.21
C MET A 109 27.28 6.11 -18.43
N THR A 110 28.24 5.57 -19.19
CA THR A 110 28.88 6.30 -20.28
C THR A 110 28.51 5.78 -21.67
N ASP A 111 28.10 4.53 -21.78
CA ASP A 111 27.76 3.85 -23.03
C ASP A 111 26.27 3.96 -23.42
N GLY A 112 25.43 4.52 -22.54
CA GLY A 112 23.99 4.68 -22.74
C GLY A 112 23.12 3.51 -22.25
N HIS A 113 23.71 2.46 -21.67
CA HIS A 113 22.95 1.31 -21.14
C HIS A 113 22.09 1.64 -19.92
N ALA A 114 22.36 2.74 -19.22
CA ALA A 114 21.57 3.22 -18.08
C ALA A 114 20.04 3.24 -18.35
N ALA A 115 19.63 3.67 -19.54
CA ALA A 115 18.22 3.75 -19.90
C ALA A 115 17.57 2.36 -20.05
N THR A 116 18.32 1.39 -20.58
CA THR A 116 17.87 -0.01 -20.69
C THR A 116 17.75 -0.63 -19.31
N ILE A 117 18.75 -0.42 -18.43
CA ILE A 117 18.71 -0.91 -17.05
C ILE A 117 17.50 -0.31 -16.31
N LEU A 118 17.23 1.00 -16.46
CA LEU A 118 16.05 1.63 -15.87
C LEU A 118 14.75 0.96 -16.32
N ALA A 119 14.60 0.68 -17.61
CA ALA A 119 13.42 0.01 -18.15
C ALA A 119 13.28 -1.43 -17.62
N ASP A 120 14.39 -2.15 -17.49
CA ASP A 120 14.41 -3.50 -16.92
C ASP A 120 14.05 -3.52 -15.43
N LEU A 121 14.54 -2.56 -14.66
CA LEU A 121 14.18 -2.36 -13.26
C LEU A 121 12.69 -2.09 -13.08
N GLN A 122 12.15 -1.14 -13.86
CA GLN A 122 10.73 -0.77 -13.84
C GLN A 122 9.83 -1.95 -14.21
N ARG A 123 10.18 -2.67 -15.28
CA ARG A 123 9.46 -3.88 -15.69
C ARG A 123 9.54 -4.97 -14.63
N CYS A 124 10.70 -5.15 -14.01
CA CYS A 124 10.92 -6.15 -12.98
C CYS A 124 9.96 -5.97 -11.80
N VAL A 125 9.84 -4.76 -11.25
CA VAL A 125 8.94 -4.51 -10.12
C VAL A 125 7.46 -4.45 -10.52
N ALA A 126 7.16 -4.17 -11.78
CA ALA A 126 5.79 -4.17 -12.29
C ALA A 126 5.25 -5.59 -12.57
N GLU A 127 6.09 -6.51 -13.06
CA GLU A 127 5.62 -7.78 -13.64
C GLU A 127 6.02 -9.03 -12.85
N HIS A 128 7.10 -9.00 -12.06
CA HIS A 128 7.68 -10.23 -11.49
C HIS A 128 7.18 -10.59 -10.09
N PHE A 129 6.30 -9.78 -9.49
CA PHE A 129 5.80 -9.97 -8.13
C PHE A 129 4.27 -10.01 -8.09
N ASP A 130 3.73 -10.64 -7.04
CA ASP A 130 2.28 -10.71 -6.83
C ASP A 130 1.64 -9.32 -6.66
N VAL A 131 2.39 -8.39 -6.09
CA VAL A 131 2.03 -6.97 -6.00
C VAL A 131 2.74 -6.21 -7.11
N SER A 132 1.99 -5.84 -8.14
CA SER A 132 2.50 -5.03 -9.25
C SER A 132 2.78 -3.60 -8.80
N VAL A 133 4.00 -3.12 -9.03
CA VAL A 133 4.41 -1.74 -8.75
C VAL A 133 4.64 -0.97 -10.05
N GLU A 134 3.56 -0.40 -10.60
CA GLU A 134 3.62 0.35 -11.87
C GLU A 134 4.32 1.71 -11.73
N HIS A 135 4.34 2.29 -10.54
CA HIS A 135 5.00 3.57 -10.28
C HIS A 135 6.25 3.38 -9.44
N SER A 136 7.40 3.38 -10.10
CA SER A 136 8.71 3.21 -9.46
C SER A 136 9.72 4.26 -9.91
N THR A 137 10.52 4.72 -8.95
CA THR A 137 11.63 5.66 -9.18
C THR A 137 12.94 4.99 -8.80
N PHE A 138 13.87 4.91 -9.75
CA PHE A 138 15.20 4.37 -9.48
C PHE A 138 16.24 5.46 -9.69
N GLN A 139 17.07 5.69 -8.68
CA GLN A 139 18.29 6.47 -8.83
C GLN A 139 19.39 5.52 -9.28
N ILE A 140 19.98 5.76 -10.45
CA ILE A 140 21.06 4.93 -10.96
C ILE A 140 22.39 5.60 -10.64
N GLU A 141 23.28 4.83 -10.03
CA GLU A 141 24.56 5.32 -9.53
C GLU A 141 25.73 4.52 -10.11
N PRO A 142 26.86 5.17 -10.43
CA PRO A 142 28.09 4.45 -10.77
C PRO A 142 28.67 3.76 -9.53
N ALA A 143 29.40 2.67 -9.73
CA ALA A 143 30.16 1.98 -8.68
C ALA A 143 31.11 2.93 -7.93
N ALA A 144 31.67 3.93 -8.63
CA ALA A 144 32.51 4.97 -8.04
C ALA A 144 31.78 5.85 -6.98
N HIS A 145 30.44 5.83 -6.93
CA HIS A 145 29.65 6.59 -5.96
C HIS A 145 29.43 5.86 -4.62
N ARG A 146 29.71 4.56 -4.57
CA ARG A 146 29.44 3.68 -3.41
C ARG A 146 30.08 4.15 -2.09
N ASP A 147 31.18 4.89 -2.16
CA ASP A 147 31.92 5.37 -0.99
C ASP A 147 31.47 6.75 -0.47
N GLN A 148 30.45 7.38 -1.08
CA GLN A 148 30.00 8.73 -0.73
C GLN A 148 28.71 8.77 0.12
N GLU A 149 27.89 7.72 0.09
CA GLU A 149 26.72 7.62 0.97
C GLU A 149 27.11 7.04 2.34
N SER A 150 27.26 7.93 3.32
CA SER A 150 27.32 7.56 4.73
C SER A 150 25.90 7.58 5.30
N ILE A 151 25.17 6.47 5.16
CA ILE A 151 23.96 6.25 5.96
C ILE A 151 24.39 5.51 7.23
N PRO A 152 24.44 6.16 8.41
CA PRO A 152 24.65 5.45 9.65
C PRO A 152 23.38 4.65 9.95
N HIS A 153 23.51 3.32 9.97
CA HIS A 153 22.47 2.40 10.46
C HIS A 153 22.17 2.62 11.94
#